data_AF-A0A8C7WXV5-F1
#
_entry.id   AF-A0A8C7WXV5-F1
#
_cell.length_a   1.000
_cell.length_b   1.000
_cell.length_c   1.000
_cell.angle_alpha   90.00
_cell.angle_beta   90.00
_cell.angle_gamma   90.00
#
_symmetry.space_group_name_H-M   'P 1'
#
loop_
_entity.id
_entity.type
_entity.pdbx_description
1 polymer ?
#
loop_
_entity_poly.entity_id
_entity_poly.type
_entity_poly.pdbx_seq_one_letter_code
_entity_poly.pdbx_strand_id
1 'polypeptide(L)' 'LREGSWIWQDGTPLRTSFWYPGEPNNFRGTEEDCAETKYYDYENSWNDVECTNANFWMCEKKTGPCG' A
#
# COMPACT_ATOMS: atom_id res chain seq x y z
N LEU A 1 -8.16 -4.74 -9.39
CA LEU A 1 -8.70 -5.19 -8.08
C LEU A 1 -9.90 -4.26 -7.82
N ARG A 2 -10.49 -4.21 -6.64
CA ARG A 2 -11.54 -3.21 -6.37
C ARG A 2 -11.36 -2.80 -4.93
N GLU A 3 -11.43 -1.50 -4.66
CA GLU A 3 -11.35 -0.99 -3.29
C GLU A 3 -12.33 -1.72 -2.36
N GLY A 4 -11.89 -1.97 -1.12
CA GLY A 4 -12.70 -2.62 -0.08
C GLY A 4 -12.13 -3.94 0.47
N SER A 5 -11.05 -4.47 -0.09
CA SER A 5 -10.33 -5.63 0.47
C SER A 5 -8.86 -5.63 0.07
N TRP A 6 -8.03 -4.93 0.85
CA TRP A 6 -6.58 -4.86 0.63
C TRP A 6 -5.87 -6.14 1.08
N ILE A 7 -4.96 -6.62 0.24
CA ILE A 7 -4.11 -7.79 0.48
C ILE A 7 -2.65 -7.42 0.27
N TRP A 8 -1.77 -8.05 1.04
CA TRP A 8 -0.33 -7.97 0.81
C TRP A 8 0.07 -8.82 -0.38
N GLN A 9 1.23 -8.52 -0.99
CA GLN A 9 1.79 -9.29 -2.11
C GLN A 9 2.07 -10.76 -1.76
N ASP A 10 2.19 -11.10 -0.47
CA ASP A 10 2.32 -12.49 -0.01
C ASP A 10 0.98 -13.22 0.15
N GLY A 11 -0.14 -12.56 -0.19
CA GLY A 11 -1.50 -13.07 -0.12
C GLY A 11 -2.16 -12.95 1.25
N THR A 12 -1.47 -12.41 2.26
CA THR A 12 -2.08 -12.21 3.58
C THR A 12 -3.05 -11.01 3.57
N PRO A 13 -4.17 -11.08 4.31
CA PRO A 13 -5.13 -9.97 4.37
C PRO A 13 -4.56 -8.81 5.19
N LEU A 14 -4.87 -7.58 4.78
CA LEU A 14 -4.53 -6.39 5.55
C LEU A 14 -5.33 -6.37 6.86
N ARG A 15 -4.63 -6.34 8.00
CA ARG A 15 -5.25 -6.26 9.34
C ARG A 15 -5.27 -4.85 9.92
N THR A 16 -4.19 -4.11 9.68
CA THR A 16 -4.00 -2.74 10.14
C THR A 16 -3.55 -1.92 8.95
N SER A 17 -4.19 -0.78 8.73
CA SER A 17 -3.82 0.17 7.71
C SER A 17 -3.18 1.41 8.32
N PHE A 18 -2.37 2.08 7.51
CA PHE A 18 -1.75 3.36 7.83
C PHE A 18 -2.08 4.38 6.72
N TRP A 19 -3.33 4.38 6.28
CA TRP A 19 -3.85 5.31 5.27
C TRP A 19 -3.78 6.75 5.75
N TYR A 20 -3.39 7.63 4.84
CA TYR A 20 -3.56 9.06 5.06
C TYR A 20 -5.04 9.41 5.20
N PRO A 21 -5.41 10.39 6.06
CA PRO A 21 -6.80 10.78 6.21
C PRO A 21 -7.45 11.12 4.87
N GLY A 22 -8.48 10.36 4.51
CA GLY A 22 -9.17 10.48 3.24
C GLY A 22 -8.83 9.39 2.23
N GLU A 23 -7.78 8.59 2.46
CA GLU A 23 -7.38 7.47 1.61
C GLU A 23 -7.90 6.11 2.15
N PRO A 24 -8.04 5.10 1.29
CA PRO A 24 -7.94 5.16 -0.18
C PRO A 24 -9.16 5.85 -0.81
N ASN A 25 -8.98 6.59 -1.91
CA ASN A 25 -10.04 7.42 -2.49
C ASN A 25 -10.28 7.31 -3.99
N ASN A 26 -9.42 6.56 -4.70
CA ASN A 26 -9.47 6.39 -6.15
C ASN A 26 -9.61 7.73 -6.90
N PHE A 27 -8.59 8.56 -6.78
CA PHE A 27 -8.67 10.00 -7.00
C PHE A 27 -9.17 10.36 -8.40
N ARG A 28 -10.33 11.02 -8.46
CA ARG A 28 -11.02 11.40 -9.71
C ARG A 28 -11.52 10.22 -10.56
N GLY A 29 -11.76 9.06 -9.93
CA GLY A 29 -12.27 7.89 -10.61
C GLY A 29 -11.23 7.20 -11.50
N THR A 30 -9.96 7.31 -11.11
CA THR A 30 -8.84 6.49 -11.62
C THR A 30 -9.05 5.01 -11.24
N GLU A 31 -8.04 4.15 -11.43
CA GLU A 31 -8.04 2.79 -10.87
C GLU A 31 -6.78 2.62 -10.01
N GLU A 32 -6.84 3.17 -8.80
CA GLU A 32 -5.77 3.19 -7.82
C GLU A 32 -5.83 1.95 -6.91
N ASP A 33 -5.40 0.82 -7.44
CA ASP A 33 -5.47 -0.48 -6.76
C ASP A 33 -4.15 -0.92 -6.08
N CYS A 34 -3.12 -0.07 -6.13
CA CYS A 34 -1.83 -0.30 -5.48
C CYS A 34 -1.61 0.72 -4.36
N ALA A 35 -0.78 0.39 -3.37
CA ALA A 35 -0.50 1.27 -2.24
C ALA A 35 0.94 1.80 -2.30
N GLU A 36 1.12 3.07 -1.98
CA GLU A 36 2.44 3.69 -1.76
C GLU A 36 2.53 4.33 -0.39
N THR A 37 3.74 4.51 0.12
CA THR A 37 4.02 5.44 1.22
C THR A 37 4.34 6.81 0.60
N LYS A 38 3.40 7.76 0.68
CA LYS A 38 3.46 9.05 -0.03
C LYS A 38 4.40 10.05 0.64
N TYR A 39 4.42 10.04 1.97
CA TYR A 39 5.23 10.95 2.79
C TYR A 39 6.17 10.13 3.68
N TYR A 40 7.48 10.33 3.53
CA TYR A 40 8.52 9.55 4.21
C TYR A 40 8.70 9.95 5.69
N ASP A 41 8.27 11.15 6.06
CA ASP A 41 8.45 11.79 7.37
C ASP A 41 7.14 11.94 8.15
N TYR A 42 6.06 11.34 7.68
CA TYR A 42 4.74 11.41 8.30
C TYR A 42 4.17 10.01 8.56
N GLU A 43 3.60 9.82 9.75
CA GLU A 43 2.86 8.60 10.09
C GLU A 43 1.51 8.59 9.36
N ASN A 44 0.96 7.40 9.12
CA ASN A 44 -0.30 7.24 8.39
C ASN A 44 -0.25 7.96 7.02
N SER A 45 0.74 7.62 6.20
CA SER A 45 1.00 8.31 4.93
C SER A 45 0.71 7.46 3.70
N TRP A 46 -0.02 6.35 3.85
CA TRP A 46 -0.36 5.53 2.70
C TRP A 46 -1.37 6.21 1.80
N ASN A 47 -1.19 6.01 0.49
CA ASN A 47 -2.02 6.52 -0.59
C ASN A 47 -2.24 5.39 -1.58
N ASP A 48 -3.48 5.24 -2.04
CA ASP A 48 -3.77 4.38 -3.18
C ASP A 48 -3.30 5.07 -4.46
N VAL A 49 -2.71 4.31 -5.37
CA VAL A 49 -2.06 4.82 -6.55
C VAL A 49 -2.24 3.85 -7.71
N GLU A 50 -2.23 4.37 -8.94
CA GLU A 50 -2.23 3.54 -10.14
C GLU A 50 -1.03 2.60 -10.11
N CYS A 51 -1.28 1.30 -10.27
CA CYS A 51 -0.24 0.27 -10.20
C CYS A 51 0.86 0.41 -11.28
N THR A 52 0.60 1.20 -12.32
CA THR A 52 1.52 1.50 -13.41
C THR A 52 2.50 2.63 -13.09
N ASN A 53 2.32 3.33 -11.97
CA ASN A 53 3.21 4.42 -11.57
C ASN A 53 4.63 3.91 -11.28
N ALA A 54 5.62 4.58 -11.85
CA ALA A 54 7.04 4.24 -11.73
C ALA A 54 7.67 4.86 -10.48
N ASN A 55 7.28 4.35 -9.31
CA ASN A 55 7.80 4.78 -8.01
C ASN A 55 9.01 3.96 -7.54
N PHE A 56 9.74 4.48 -6.56
CA PHE A 56 10.67 3.65 -5.78
C PHE A 56 9.89 2.62 -4.95
N TRP A 57 10.54 1.51 -4.63
CA TRP A 57 9.90 0.34 -4.04
C TRP A 57 10.75 -0.20 -2.88
N MET A 58 10.06 -0.73 -1.87
CA MET A 58 10.66 -1.39 -0.72
C MET A 58 10.36 -2.88 -0.80
N CYS A 59 11.37 -3.72 -0.52
CA CYS A 59 11.21 -5.17 -0.52
C CYS A 59 11.24 -5.69 0.92
N GLU A 60 10.34 -6.61 1.23
CA GLU A 60 10.37 -7.38 2.48
C GLU A 60 10.91 -8.79 2.20
N LYS A 61 11.74 -9.30 3.11
CA LYS A 61 12.16 -10.71 3.09
C LYS A 61 12.16 -11.26 4.50
N LYS A 62 11.45 -12.37 4.70
CA LYS A 62 11.55 -13.15 5.95
C LYS A 62 12.98 -13.65 6.11
N THR A 63 13.64 -13.27 7.20
CA THR A 63 14.89 -13.88 7.61
C THR A 63 14.57 -15.28 8.12
N GLY A 64 15.33 -16.29 7.70
CA GLY A 64 15.21 -17.63 8.25
C GLY A 64 15.50 -17.64 9.76
N PRO A 65 15.23 -18.75 10.46
CA PRO A 65 15.63 -18.86 11.86
C PRO A 65 17.12 -18.57 11.97
N CYS A 66 17.48 -17.63 12.86
CA CYS A 66 18.80 -17.70 13.47
C CYS A 66 18.82 -19.05 14.20
N GLY A 67 19.79 -19.90 13.82
CA GLY A 67 19.86 -21.30 14.25
C GLY A 67 19.71 -21.51 15.75
#